data_AF-A0A7W4E202-F1
#
_entry.id   AF-A0A7W4E202-F1
#
_cell.length_a   1.000
_cell.length_b   1.000
_cell.length_c   1.000
_cell.angle_alpha   90.00
_cell.angle_beta   90.00
_cell.angle_gamma   90.00
#
_symmetry.space_group_name_H-M   'P 1'
#
loop_
_entity.id
_entity.type
_entity.pdbx_description
1 polymer ?
#
loop_
_entity_poly.entity_id
_entity_poly.type
_entity_poly.pdbx_seq_one_letter_code
_entity_poly.pdbx_strand_id
1 'polypeptide(L)'
;MKYYKTKIKRIFDKENKVLGHANGEFVPNGAFYFDRIRKDEIIEDAPVFDYFHLQSFDKRKFWEWRLQDVHGGMGVYPSGAFWYISDKLKSLLEKFKIAPKYHFYETRLLYKEEKFKYWIFQFPIDYFQNVNHEKSFYSIPDENILLNFKNKEEFLAANKEEFRKTKRELITKKICYLENYDLVANDTDILCSEHLKQAIEENGIIGFEFFEIDYEVVAE
;
A
#
# COMPACT_ATOMS: atom_id res chain seq x y z
N MET A 1 10.03 9.10 15.83
CA MET A 1 8.67 9.37 15.32
C MET A 1 7.83 8.12 15.51
N LYS A 2 6.58 8.22 15.98
CA LYS A 2 5.70 7.04 16.10
C LYS A 2 5.12 6.69 14.73
N TYR A 3 5.02 5.40 14.43
CA TYR A 3 4.45 4.89 13.18
C TYR A 3 3.30 3.92 13.47
N TYR A 4 2.41 3.80 12.50
CA TYR A 4 1.27 2.88 12.51
C TYR A 4 1.24 2.07 11.23
N LYS A 5 0.86 0.80 11.36
CA LYS A 5 0.50 -0.04 10.23
C LYS A 5 -0.83 0.44 9.67
N THR A 6 -0.85 0.68 8.36
CA THR A 6 -2.03 1.16 7.64
C THR A 6 -2.63 0.03 6.81
N LYS A 7 -3.95 -0.16 6.91
CA LYS A 7 -4.72 -1.07 6.05
C LYS A 7 -5.95 -0.39 5.49
N ILE A 8 -6.42 -0.88 4.36
CA ILE A 8 -7.72 -0.50 3.79
C ILE A 8 -8.82 -1.22 4.56
N LYS A 9 -9.82 -0.49 5.03
CA LYS A 9 -10.99 -1.03 5.70
C LYS A 9 -11.88 -1.78 4.71
N ARG A 10 -11.85 -3.11 4.75
CA ARG A 10 -12.56 -3.96 3.77
C ARG A 10 -13.90 -4.47 4.27
N ILE A 11 -14.02 -4.78 5.55
CA ILE A 11 -15.20 -5.43 6.12
C ILE A 11 -15.91 -4.46 7.06
N PHE A 12 -17.23 -4.40 6.92
CA PHE A 12 -18.11 -3.55 7.70
C PHE A 12 -19.16 -4.45 8.37
N ASP A 13 -18.79 -4.97 9.55
CA ASP A 13 -19.57 -6.00 10.24
C ASP A 13 -20.97 -5.53 10.63
N LYS A 14 -21.12 -4.27 11.05
CA LYS A 14 -22.41 -3.70 11.45
C LYS A 14 -23.40 -3.65 10.30
N GLU A 15 -22.92 -3.33 9.11
CA GLU A 15 -23.71 -3.26 7.88
C GLU A 15 -23.81 -4.62 7.18
N ASN A 16 -23.03 -5.62 7.61
CA ASN A 16 -22.83 -6.89 6.92
C ASN A 16 -22.46 -6.69 5.44
N LYS A 17 -21.49 -5.81 5.20
CA LYS A 17 -21.04 -5.40 3.86
C LYS A 17 -19.53 -5.48 3.70
N VAL A 18 -19.11 -5.74 2.46
CA VAL A 18 -17.72 -5.73 2.05
C VAL A 18 -17.50 -4.57 1.08
N LEU A 19 -16.43 -3.80 1.29
CA LEU A 19 -16.06 -2.68 0.44
C LEU A 19 -15.81 -3.14 -1.01
N GLY A 20 -16.29 -2.35 -1.97
CA GLY A 20 -15.93 -2.51 -3.37
C GLY A 20 -14.46 -2.17 -3.62
N HIS A 21 -13.80 -2.95 -4.46
CA HIS A 21 -12.43 -2.77 -4.92
C HIS A 21 -12.42 -2.25 -6.36
N ALA A 22 -11.42 -1.46 -6.73
CA ALA A 22 -11.29 -0.94 -8.07
C ALA A 22 -10.96 -2.07 -9.06
N ASN A 23 -11.73 -2.16 -10.14
CA ASN A 23 -11.48 -3.04 -11.28
C ASN A 23 -11.54 -2.23 -12.58
N GLY A 24 -10.47 -2.30 -13.38
CA GLY A 24 -10.28 -1.59 -14.63
C GLY A 24 -10.56 -2.44 -15.86
N GLU A 25 -11.41 -3.47 -15.78
CA GLU A 25 -11.70 -4.38 -16.90
C GLU A 25 -12.25 -3.68 -18.15
N PHE A 26 -12.85 -2.50 -17.98
CA PHE A 26 -13.39 -1.68 -19.07
C PHE A 26 -12.45 -0.56 -19.52
N VAL A 27 -11.24 -0.45 -18.95
CA VAL A 27 -10.25 0.55 -19.36
C VAL A 27 -9.65 0.14 -20.71
N PRO A 28 -9.77 0.99 -21.76
CA PRO A 28 -9.16 0.71 -23.05
C PRO A 28 -7.64 0.52 -22.92
N ASN A 29 -7.11 -0.58 -23.47
CA ASN A 29 -5.70 -0.98 -23.34
C ASN A 29 -5.19 -1.08 -21.89
N GLY A 30 -6.08 -1.17 -20.89
CA GLY A 30 -5.71 -1.18 -19.47
C GLY A 30 -4.73 -2.31 -19.14
N ALA A 31 -4.96 -3.52 -19.65
CA ALA A 31 -4.09 -4.66 -19.41
C ALA A 31 -2.61 -4.42 -19.78
N PHE A 32 -2.34 -3.70 -20.88
CA PHE A 32 -0.98 -3.38 -21.32
C PHE A 32 -0.26 -2.49 -20.30
N TYR A 33 -0.93 -1.42 -19.83
CA TYR A 33 -0.36 -0.52 -18.84
C TYR A 33 -0.28 -1.18 -17.45
N PHE A 34 -1.31 -1.91 -17.04
CA PHE A 34 -1.37 -2.49 -15.70
C PHE A 34 -0.34 -3.61 -15.50
N ASP A 35 0.03 -4.35 -16.55
CA ASP A 35 1.13 -5.33 -16.49
C ASP A 35 2.49 -4.64 -16.27
N ARG A 36 2.73 -3.50 -16.93
CA ARG A 36 3.93 -2.69 -16.74
C ARG A 36 4.00 -2.06 -15.35
N ILE A 37 2.92 -1.45 -14.88
CA ILE A 37 2.81 -0.88 -13.53
C ILE A 37 3.05 -1.96 -12.45
N ARG A 38 2.50 -3.18 -12.64
CA ARG A 38 2.73 -4.34 -11.76
C ARG A 38 4.20 -4.78 -11.71
N LYS A 39 4.96 -4.53 -12.77
CA LYS A 39 6.40 -4.82 -12.86
C LYS A 39 7.25 -3.65 -12.36
N ASP A 40 6.67 -2.78 -11.52
CA ASP A 40 7.35 -1.64 -10.92
C ASP A 40 7.85 -0.59 -11.93
N GLU A 41 7.32 -0.62 -13.16
CA GLU A 41 7.63 0.38 -14.18
C GLU A 41 6.82 1.66 -13.91
N ILE A 42 7.51 2.82 -13.93
CA ILE A 42 6.86 4.14 -13.97
C ILE A 42 6.70 4.54 -15.43
N ILE A 43 5.45 4.77 -15.84
CA ILE A 43 5.09 5.09 -17.23
C ILE A 43 4.70 6.58 -17.29
N GLU A 44 5.70 7.45 -17.48
CA GLU A 44 5.51 8.92 -17.45
C GLU A 44 4.52 9.45 -18.50
N ASP A 45 4.37 8.75 -19.61
CA ASP A 45 3.47 9.09 -20.73
C ASP A 45 2.15 8.30 -20.72
N ALA A 46 1.78 7.70 -19.57
CA ALA A 46 0.53 6.98 -19.43
C ALA A 46 -0.69 7.88 -19.74
N PRO A 47 -1.72 7.37 -20.44
CA PRO A 47 -2.94 8.12 -20.67
C PRO A 47 -3.72 8.29 -19.36
N VAL A 48 -4.65 9.25 -19.35
CA VAL A 48 -5.71 9.25 -18.34
C VAL A 48 -6.59 8.03 -18.56
N PHE A 49 -6.67 7.12 -17.58
CA PHE A 49 -7.50 5.93 -17.70
C PHE A 49 -8.98 6.29 -17.56
N ASP A 50 -9.82 5.82 -18.50
CA ASP A 50 -11.20 6.31 -18.63
C ASP A 50 -12.03 6.10 -17.36
N TYR A 51 -12.20 4.86 -16.91
CA TYR A 51 -12.75 4.58 -15.58
C TYR A 51 -12.48 3.17 -15.08
N PHE A 52 -12.43 3.05 -13.75
CA PHE A 52 -12.57 1.82 -13.01
C PHE A 52 -13.99 1.75 -12.44
N HIS A 53 -14.46 0.56 -12.11
CA HIS A 53 -15.70 0.37 -11.35
C HIS A 53 -15.39 -0.35 -10.04
N LEU A 54 -16.31 -0.27 -9.08
CA LEU A 54 -16.20 -1.03 -7.84
C LEU A 54 -16.70 -2.46 -8.05
N GLN A 55 -15.94 -3.44 -7.56
CA GLN A 55 -16.28 -4.85 -7.54
C GLN A 55 -16.02 -5.46 -6.16
N SER A 56 -16.89 -6.35 -5.68
CA SER A 56 -16.63 -7.16 -4.50
C SER A 56 -17.10 -8.60 -4.70
N PHE A 57 -16.80 -9.48 -3.73
CA PHE A 57 -17.31 -10.84 -3.72
C PHE A 57 -18.82 -10.94 -3.38
N ASP A 58 -19.47 -9.82 -3.06
CA ASP A 58 -20.93 -9.75 -2.87
C ASP A 58 -21.65 -9.60 -4.24
N LYS A 59 -22.98 -9.59 -4.24
CA LYS A 59 -23.80 -9.35 -5.43
C LYS A 59 -23.53 -7.96 -6.00
N ARG A 60 -23.52 -7.83 -7.33
CA ARG A 60 -23.26 -6.57 -8.07
C ARG A 60 -24.01 -5.35 -7.54
N LYS A 61 -25.28 -5.52 -7.16
CA LYS A 61 -26.12 -4.44 -6.58
C LYS A 61 -25.54 -3.82 -5.29
N PHE A 62 -24.57 -4.48 -4.67
CA PHE A 62 -23.90 -4.02 -3.46
C PHE A 62 -22.48 -3.53 -3.69
N TRP A 63 -21.92 -3.63 -4.89
CA TRP A 63 -20.52 -3.23 -5.11
C TRP A 63 -20.29 -1.74 -4.83
N GLU A 64 -21.28 -0.91 -5.14
CA GLU A 64 -21.26 0.55 -4.97
C GLU A 64 -21.97 1.00 -3.69
N TRP A 65 -22.05 0.14 -2.66
CA TRP A 65 -22.75 0.51 -1.43
C TRP A 65 -22.08 1.67 -0.67
N ARG A 66 -20.77 1.88 -0.87
CA ARG A 66 -20.00 2.95 -0.22
C ARG A 66 -18.81 3.42 -1.07
N LEU A 67 -18.72 4.74 -1.26
CA LEU A 67 -17.57 5.43 -1.82
C LEU A 67 -16.56 5.76 -0.71
N GLN A 68 -15.26 5.60 -0.96
CA GLN A 68 -14.20 5.91 0.01
C GLN A 68 -13.01 6.62 -0.64
N ASP A 69 -12.14 7.21 0.17
CA ASP A 69 -10.94 7.88 -0.31
C ASP A 69 -9.82 6.91 -0.69
N VAL A 70 -9.91 5.66 -0.23
CA VAL A 70 -8.98 4.58 -0.56
C VAL A 70 -9.72 3.29 -0.82
N HIS A 71 -9.38 2.63 -1.93
CA HIS A 71 -9.84 1.30 -2.31
C HIS A 71 -8.63 0.43 -2.66
N GLY A 72 -8.77 -0.87 -2.44
CA GLY A 72 -7.83 -1.84 -3.01
C GLY A 72 -8.20 -2.16 -4.46
N GLY A 73 -7.34 -2.89 -5.16
CA GLY A 73 -7.65 -3.44 -6.48
C GLY A 73 -8.21 -4.86 -6.45
N MET A 74 -8.98 -5.23 -7.48
CA MET A 74 -9.42 -6.59 -7.77
C MET A 74 -9.58 -6.79 -9.29
N GLY A 75 -9.54 -8.04 -9.75
CA GLY A 75 -9.77 -8.36 -11.16
C GLY A 75 -8.67 -7.76 -12.05
N VAL A 76 -9.07 -6.95 -13.03
CA VAL A 76 -8.14 -6.26 -13.94
C VAL A 76 -7.64 -4.98 -13.27
N TYR A 77 -6.61 -5.14 -12.44
CA TYR A 77 -5.96 -4.05 -11.72
C TYR A 77 -4.44 -4.32 -11.63
N PRO A 78 -3.59 -3.28 -11.63
CA PRO A 78 -2.17 -3.49 -11.33
C PRO A 78 -2.02 -3.91 -9.85
N SER A 79 -1.89 -5.20 -9.58
CA SER A 79 -1.71 -5.72 -8.22
C SER A 79 -0.28 -5.47 -7.74
N GLY A 80 -0.08 -5.13 -6.46
CA GLY A 80 1.27 -4.91 -5.90
C GLY A 80 1.29 -3.86 -4.81
N ALA A 81 0.44 -3.99 -3.78
CA ALA A 81 0.25 -2.99 -2.72
C ALA A 81 -0.25 -1.59 -3.18
N PHE A 82 -0.52 -1.39 -4.47
CA PHE A 82 -1.03 -0.14 -5.01
C PHE A 82 -2.45 0.18 -4.51
N TRP A 83 -2.63 1.42 -4.07
CA TRP A 83 -3.92 1.93 -3.63
C TRP A 83 -4.64 2.62 -4.78
N TYR A 84 -5.97 2.53 -4.77
CA TYR A 84 -6.82 3.31 -5.66
C TYR A 84 -7.44 4.45 -4.84
N ILE A 85 -6.97 5.67 -5.05
CA ILE A 85 -7.20 6.78 -4.11
C ILE A 85 -7.98 7.93 -4.73
N SER A 86 -8.74 8.65 -3.92
CA SER A 86 -9.44 9.86 -4.35
C SER A 86 -8.46 11.01 -4.63
N ASP A 87 -8.91 12.01 -5.40
CA ASP A 87 -8.17 13.24 -5.63
C ASP A 87 -7.89 14.02 -4.33
N LYS A 88 -8.81 13.91 -3.36
CA LYS A 88 -8.68 14.47 -2.01
C LYS A 88 -7.52 13.83 -1.25
N LEU A 89 -7.43 12.50 -1.24
CA LEU A 89 -6.33 11.79 -0.58
C LEU A 89 -4.99 12.05 -1.28
N LYS A 90 -4.93 12.05 -2.62
CA LYS A 90 -3.71 12.43 -3.34
C LYS A 90 -3.20 13.81 -2.91
N SER A 91 -4.08 14.81 -2.93
CA SER A 91 -3.74 16.18 -2.56
C SER A 91 -3.26 16.31 -1.10
N LEU A 92 -3.73 15.44 -0.21
CA LEU A 92 -3.22 15.34 1.15
C LEU A 92 -1.82 14.75 1.15
N LEU A 93 -1.62 13.58 0.52
CA LEU A 93 -0.36 12.84 0.50
C LEU A 93 0.80 13.66 -0.08
N GLU A 94 0.55 14.51 -1.08
CA GLU A 94 1.57 15.38 -1.69
C GLU A 94 2.17 16.42 -0.72
N LYS A 95 1.55 16.63 0.45
CA LYS A 95 2.07 17.52 1.51
C LYS A 95 3.01 16.80 2.48
N PHE A 96 3.14 15.49 2.36
CA PHE A 96 3.89 14.62 3.27
C PHE A 96 5.07 13.98 2.56
N LYS A 97 6.06 13.54 3.35
CA LYS A 97 7.25 12.92 2.79
C LYS A 97 7.03 11.42 2.54
N ILE A 98 6.60 11.09 1.33
CA ILE A 98 6.43 9.70 0.88
C ILE A 98 7.80 9.11 0.52
N ALA A 99 8.07 7.88 0.95
CA ALA A 99 9.30 7.17 0.62
C ALA A 99 9.49 7.07 -0.91
N PRO A 100 10.69 7.36 -1.43
CA PRO A 100 10.96 7.42 -2.86
C PRO A 100 10.59 6.19 -3.67
N LYS A 101 10.47 6.49 -4.97
CA LYS A 101 9.87 5.71 -6.05
C LYS A 101 8.39 5.40 -5.79
N TYR A 102 7.57 6.30 -6.32
CA TYR A 102 6.13 6.14 -6.42
C TYR A 102 5.60 6.93 -7.61
N HIS A 103 4.37 6.65 -8.03
CA HIS A 103 3.72 7.43 -9.08
C HIS A 103 2.20 7.47 -8.88
N PHE A 104 1.56 8.54 -9.36
CA PHE A 104 0.10 8.69 -9.39
C PHE A 104 -0.40 8.71 -10.83
N TYR A 105 -1.12 7.66 -11.24
CA TYR A 105 -1.75 7.63 -12.56
C TYR A 105 -3.18 8.15 -12.48
N GLU A 106 -3.50 9.18 -13.26
CA GLU A 106 -4.84 9.76 -13.27
C GLU A 106 -5.87 8.81 -13.88
N THR A 107 -7.05 8.73 -13.26
CA THR A 107 -8.14 7.87 -13.67
C THR A 107 -9.50 8.41 -13.22
N ARG A 108 -10.60 7.72 -13.55
CA ARG A 108 -11.93 7.96 -12.95
C ARG A 108 -12.47 6.72 -12.25
N LEU A 109 -13.27 6.91 -11.22
CA LEU A 109 -14.10 5.87 -10.63
C LEU A 109 -15.55 6.09 -11.09
N LEU A 110 -16.13 5.11 -11.78
CA LEU A 110 -17.56 5.05 -12.00
C LEU A 110 -18.23 4.58 -10.70
N TYR A 111 -19.08 5.44 -10.15
CA TYR A 111 -19.85 5.18 -8.94
C TYR A 111 -21.28 5.70 -9.14
N LYS A 112 -22.26 4.79 -9.17
CA LYS A 112 -23.69 5.13 -9.39
C LYS A 112 -23.90 6.02 -10.61
N GLU A 113 -23.35 5.58 -11.75
CA GLU A 113 -23.45 6.24 -13.06
C GLU A 113 -22.67 7.55 -13.19
N GLU A 114 -22.04 8.04 -12.13
CA GLU A 114 -21.19 9.24 -12.14
C GLU A 114 -19.70 8.89 -12.11
N LYS A 115 -18.87 9.67 -12.83
CA LYS A 115 -17.42 9.49 -12.86
C LYS A 115 -16.73 10.49 -11.93
N PHE A 116 -16.02 9.98 -10.93
CA PHE A 116 -15.25 10.78 -9.97
C PHE A 116 -13.75 10.72 -10.28
N LYS A 117 -13.01 11.79 -10.02
CA LYS A 117 -11.55 11.81 -10.22
C LYS A 117 -10.83 10.98 -9.14
N TYR A 118 -10.06 10.00 -9.59
CA TYR A 118 -9.30 9.07 -8.75
C TYR A 118 -7.91 8.84 -9.35
N TRP A 119 -7.08 8.12 -8.61
CA TRP A 119 -5.69 7.85 -8.96
C TRP A 119 -5.32 6.41 -8.63
N ILE A 120 -4.56 5.77 -9.52
CA ILE A 120 -3.77 4.60 -9.12
C ILE A 120 -2.52 5.14 -8.45
N PHE A 121 -2.35 4.87 -7.17
CA PHE A 121 -1.15 5.19 -6.42
C PHE A 121 -0.22 3.98 -6.41
N GLN A 122 0.76 4.02 -7.31
CA GLN A 122 1.81 3.01 -7.41
C GLN A 122 2.82 3.25 -6.30
N PHE A 123 2.57 2.63 -5.15
CA PHE A 123 3.41 2.71 -3.97
C PHE A 123 3.27 1.44 -3.13
N PRO A 124 4.35 0.96 -2.50
CA PRO A 124 5.75 1.35 -2.74
C PRO A 124 6.30 0.75 -4.05
N ILE A 125 7.35 1.34 -4.61
CA ILE A 125 8.16 0.72 -5.68
C ILE A 125 9.54 0.40 -5.10
N ASP A 126 9.90 -0.88 -5.05
CA ASP A 126 11.16 -1.38 -4.45
C ASP A 126 11.48 -0.80 -3.05
N TYR A 127 10.58 -1.06 -2.09
CA TYR A 127 10.67 -0.50 -0.73
C TYR A 127 12.00 -0.76 0.00
N PHE A 128 12.71 -1.84 -0.35
CA PHE A 128 14.02 -2.16 0.23
C PHE A 128 15.07 -1.08 -0.03
N GLN A 129 14.95 -0.29 -1.10
CA GLN A 129 15.88 0.81 -1.38
C GLN A 129 15.88 1.89 -0.31
N ASN A 130 14.81 1.97 0.49
CA ASN A 130 14.66 2.97 1.53
C ASN A 130 15.13 2.47 2.90
N VAL A 131 15.61 1.22 3.00
CA VAL A 131 16.00 0.55 4.25
C VAL A 131 17.51 0.51 4.40
N ASN A 132 18.02 0.94 5.56
CA ASN A 132 19.37 0.62 5.99
C ASN A 132 19.37 -0.79 6.62
N HIS A 133 19.85 -1.77 5.86
CA HIS A 133 19.86 -3.17 6.29
C HIS A 133 20.82 -3.46 7.45
N GLU A 134 21.95 -2.75 7.53
CA GLU A 134 22.95 -2.98 8.58
C GLU A 134 22.47 -2.52 9.96
N LYS A 135 21.61 -1.49 9.98
CA LYS A 135 20.98 -0.93 11.18
C LYS A 135 19.56 -1.45 11.44
N SER A 136 19.07 -2.33 10.58
CA SER A 136 17.80 -3.04 10.76
C SER A 136 18.05 -4.40 11.40
N PHE A 137 17.17 -4.81 12.31
CA PHE A 137 17.31 -6.04 13.08
C PHE A 137 16.05 -6.90 12.99
N TYR A 138 16.29 -8.18 12.82
CA TYR A 138 15.29 -9.22 12.65
C TYR A 138 15.56 -10.35 13.62
N SER A 139 14.56 -11.18 13.93
CA SER A 139 14.75 -12.39 14.71
C SER A 139 14.16 -13.61 14.02
N ILE A 140 14.73 -14.78 14.31
CA ILE A 140 14.10 -16.04 13.96
C ILE A 140 12.87 -16.24 14.87
N PRO A 141 11.73 -16.72 14.35
CA PRO A 141 10.57 -17.04 15.18
C PRO A 141 10.93 -18.00 16.32
N ASP A 142 10.44 -17.71 17.53
CA ASP A 142 10.69 -18.49 18.75
C ASP A 142 12.15 -18.52 19.24
N GLU A 143 13.05 -17.79 18.58
CA GLU A 143 14.44 -17.61 19.00
C GLU A 143 14.73 -16.15 19.37
N ASN A 144 15.54 -15.94 20.39
CA ASN A 144 15.96 -14.60 20.81
C ASN A 144 17.25 -14.12 20.12
N ILE A 145 17.53 -14.64 18.92
CA ILE A 145 18.72 -14.27 18.14
C ILE A 145 18.37 -13.06 17.27
N LEU A 146 19.10 -11.96 17.45
CA LEU A 146 19.02 -10.78 16.59
C LEU A 146 19.98 -10.91 15.42
N LEU A 147 19.46 -10.70 14.22
CA LEU A 147 20.16 -10.75 12.95
C LEU A 147 20.10 -9.38 12.29
N ASN A 148 21.20 -8.96 11.67
CA ASN A 148 21.25 -7.85 10.73
C ASN A 148 21.97 -8.30 9.45
N PHE A 149 21.80 -7.54 8.37
CA PHE A 149 22.27 -7.93 7.05
C PHE A 149 22.98 -6.76 6.38
N LYS A 150 23.96 -7.02 5.51
CA LYS A 150 24.68 -5.93 4.84
C LYS A 150 23.83 -5.25 3.78
N ASN A 151 22.91 -5.99 3.17
CA ASN A 151 22.11 -5.54 2.04
C ASN A 151 20.82 -6.36 1.93
N LYS A 152 19.99 -5.94 0.97
CA LYS A 152 18.72 -6.57 0.59
C LYS A 152 18.91 -8.04 0.21
N GLU A 153 19.93 -8.37 -0.56
CA GLU A 153 20.15 -9.71 -1.10
C GLU A 153 20.42 -10.72 0.02
N GLU A 154 21.27 -10.35 0.99
CA GLU A 154 21.55 -11.15 2.18
C GLU A 154 20.28 -11.37 3.03
N PHE A 155 19.51 -10.30 3.27
CA PHE A 155 18.23 -10.39 3.98
C PHE A 155 17.25 -11.34 3.28
N LEU A 156 17.03 -11.16 1.98
CA LEU A 156 16.10 -11.99 1.20
C LEU A 156 16.54 -13.46 1.16
N ALA A 157 17.83 -13.72 1.02
CA ALA A 157 18.37 -15.07 1.04
C ALA A 157 18.13 -15.75 2.40
N ALA A 158 18.41 -15.04 3.50
CA ALA A 158 18.20 -15.55 4.86
C ALA A 158 16.71 -15.78 5.15
N ASN A 159 15.85 -14.80 4.84
CA ASN A 159 14.41 -14.92 5.06
C ASN A 159 13.79 -16.09 4.27
N LYS A 160 14.22 -16.27 3.01
CA LYS A 160 13.78 -17.39 2.17
C LYS A 160 14.26 -18.74 2.70
N GLU A 161 15.48 -18.82 3.21
CA GLU A 161 16.03 -20.04 3.78
C GLU A 161 15.30 -20.42 5.08
N GLU A 162 15.02 -19.44 5.93
CA GLU A 162 14.24 -19.63 7.15
C GLU A 162 12.83 -20.13 6.81
N PHE A 163 12.14 -19.45 5.89
CA PHE A 163 10.82 -19.88 5.44
C PHE A 163 10.82 -21.30 4.85
N ARG A 164 11.87 -21.71 4.13
CA ARG A 164 11.98 -23.08 3.62
C ARG A 164 12.03 -24.10 4.74
N LYS A 165 12.80 -23.83 5.79
CA LYS A 165 13.02 -24.70 6.96
C LYS A 165 11.80 -24.76 7.89
N THR A 166 11.23 -23.63 8.25
CA THR A 166 10.24 -23.53 9.35
C THR A 166 8.84 -23.13 8.89
N LYS A 167 8.68 -22.74 7.61
CA LYS A 167 7.44 -22.13 7.07
C LYS A 167 7.06 -20.82 7.75
N ARG A 168 8.02 -20.14 8.36
CA ARG A 168 7.85 -18.83 8.97
C ARG A 168 8.93 -17.88 8.45
N GLU A 169 8.56 -16.62 8.30
CA GLU A 169 9.48 -15.56 7.91
C GLU A 169 10.19 -15.00 9.14
N LEU A 170 11.31 -14.31 8.92
CA LEU A 170 11.98 -13.54 9.95
C LEU A 170 11.04 -12.47 10.51
N ILE A 171 11.11 -12.24 11.81
CA ILE A 171 10.30 -11.24 12.50
C ILE A 171 11.09 -9.94 12.57
N THR A 172 10.55 -8.87 12.01
CA THR A 172 11.11 -7.52 12.16
C THR A 172 11.07 -7.10 13.62
N LYS A 173 12.22 -6.70 14.18
CA LYS A 173 12.34 -6.15 15.54
C LYS A 173 12.67 -4.67 15.52
N LYS A 174 13.47 -4.26 14.54
CA LYS A 174 13.80 -2.88 14.25
C LYS A 174 13.98 -2.70 12.77
N ILE A 175 13.41 -1.63 12.23
CA ILE A 175 13.70 -1.19 10.86
C ILE A 175 14.27 0.22 10.90
N CYS A 176 15.38 0.41 10.19
CA CYS A 176 16.04 1.69 10.03
C CYS A 176 15.84 2.15 8.59
N TYR A 177 15.15 3.27 8.38
CA TYR A 177 15.03 3.89 7.07
C TYR A 177 16.17 4.88 6.82
N LEU A 178 16.48 5.13 5.55
CA LEU A 178 17.53 6.08 5.16
C LEU A 178 17.19 7.53 5.54
N GLU A 179 15.90 7.86 5.64
CA GLU A 179 15.42 9.17 6.06
C GLU A 179 14.13 9.02 6.87
N ASN A 180 13.70 10.10 7.55
CA ASN A 180 12.36 10.16 8.11
C ASN A 180 11.33 10.29 6.99
N TYR A 181 10.36 9.37 6.94
CA TYR A 181 9.27 9.35 5.96
C TYR A 181 7.92 9.37 6.69
N ASP A 182 6.94 10.06 6.12
CA ASP A 182 5.57 10.06 6.62
C ASP A 182 4.75 8.88 6.10
N LEU A 183 5.09 8.39 4.90
CA LEU A 183 4.51 7.18 4.33
C LEU A 183 5.64 6.32 3.76
N VAL A 184 5.81 5.11 4.28
CA VAL A 184 6.86 4.17 3.88
C VAL A 184 6.31 2.75 3.92
N ALA A 185 7.01 1.81 3.32
CA ALA A 185 6.66 0.40 3.42
C ALA A 185 7.88 -0.44 3.73
N ASN A 186 7.64 -1.62 4.28
CA ASN A 186 8.62 -2.68 4.39
C ASN A 186 8.05 -3.96 3.76
N ASP A 187 8.66 -5.09 4.07
CA ASP A 187 8.28 -6.41 3.56
C ASP A 187 6.93 -6.91 4.03
N THR A 188 6.38 -6.34 5.10
CA THR A 188 5.14 -6.78 5.74
C THR A 188 4.04 -5.73 5.71
N ASP A 189 4.40 -4.46 5.82
CA ASP A 189 3.50 -3.37 6.19
C ASP A 189 3.71 -2.12 5.35
N ILE A 190 2.61 -1.41 5.09
CA ILE A 190 2.63 0.01 4.76
C ILE A 190 2.47 0.79 6.06
N LEU A 191 3.42 1.67 6.34
CA LEU A 191 3.52 2.44 7.57
C LEU A 191 3.24 3.91 7.30
N CYS A 192 2.45 4.52 8.17
CA CYS A 192 2.28 5.97 8.22
C CYS A 192 2.85 6.54 9.52
N SER A 193 3.39 7.74 9.47
CA SER A 193 3.77 8.49 10.67
C SER A 193 2.51 8.90 11.46
N GLU A 194 2.67 9.16 12.75
CA GLU A 194 1.64 9.78 13.59
C GLU A 194 1.09 11.07 12.97
N HIS A 195 1.96 11.90 12.39
CA HIS A 195 1.57 13.16 11.78
C HIS A 195 0.68 12.94 10.54
N LEU A 196 1.04 12.00 9.66
CA LEU A 196 0.19 11.67 8.52
C LEU A 196 -1.14 11.04 8.97
N LYS A 197 -1.13 10.16 9.96
CA LYS A 197 -2.35 9.57 10.53
C LYS A 197 -3.32 10.66 11.01
N GLN A 198 -2.82 11.61 11.82
CA GLN A 198 -3.63 12.71 12.33
C GLN A 198 -4.22 13.55 11.19
N ALA A 199 -3.41 13.88 10.19
CA ALA A 199 -3.88 14.64 9.04
C ALA A 199 -4.94 13.90 8.22
N ILE A 200 -4.84 12.57 8.08
CA ILE A 200 -5.89 11.74 7.45
C ILE A 200 -7.20 11.86 8.24
N GLU A 201 -7.14 11.74 9.57
CA GLU A 201 -8.32 11.81 10.45
C GLU A 201 -8.95 13.21 10.43
N GLU A 202 -8.15 14.26 10.58
CA GLU A 202 -8.60 15.67 10.61
C GLU A 202 -9.18 16.15 9.29
N ASN A 203 -8.65 15.67 8.16
CA ASN A 203 -9.19 15.98 6.83
C ASN A 203 -10.39 15.10 6.48
N GLY A 204 -10.84 14.21 7.36
CA GLY A 204 -11.96 13.31 7.13
C GLY A 204 -11.73 12.41 5.91
N ILE A 205 -10.50 11.92 5.74
CA ILE A 205 -10.20 10.87 4.76
C ILE A 205 -10.76 9.56 5.30
N ILE A 206 -11.60 8.89 4.52
CA ILE A 206 -12.25 7.64 4.93
C ILE A 206 -11.67 6.43 4.22
N GLY A 207 -11.56 5.33 4.96
CA GLY A 207 -11.25 4.00 4.42
C GLY A 207 -9.95 3.37 4.87
N PHE A 208 -9.20 4.04 5.75
CA PHE A 208 -8.07 3.44 6.44
C PHE A 208 -8.45 2.88 7.81
N GLU A 209 -7.67 1.88 8.23
CA GLU A 209 -7.55 1.39 9.60
C GLU A 209 -6.06 1.46 9.99
N PHE A 210 -5.80 1.93 11.21
CA PHE A 210 -4.47 2.10 11.75
C PHE A 210 -4.26 1.18 12.95
N PHE A 211 -3.10 0.52 12.98
CA PHE A 211 -2.75 -0.44 14.03
C PHE A 211 -1.38 -0.08 14.59
N GLU A 212 -1.21 -0.29 15.90
CA GLU A 212 0.12 -0.22 16.49
C GLU A 212 1.02 -1.34 15.93
N ILE A 213 2.31 -1.03 15.84
CA ILE A 213 3.35 -1.98 15.44
C ILE A 213 4.09 -2.48 16.67
N ASP A 214 4.61 -3.69 16.61
CA ASP A 214 5.35 -4.37 17.67
C ASP A 214 6.87 -4.34 17.47
N TYR A 215 7.35 -3.47 16.56
CA TYR A 215 8.77 -3.27 16.25
C TYR A 215 9.15 -1.79 16.24
N GLU A 216 10.45 -1.53 16.44
CA GLU A 216 11.01 -0.18 16.44
C GLU A 216 11.18 0.33 15.00
N VAL A 217 10.81 1.60 14.76
CA VAL A 217 11.11 2.30 13.50
C VAL A 217 12.00 3.50 13.79
N VAL A 218 13.16 3.54 13.13
CA VAL A 218 14.11 4.65 13.22
C VAL A 218 14.50 5.15 11.82
N ALA A 219 15.16 6.30 11.77
CA ALA A 219 15.77 6.84 10.57
C ALA A 219 17.24 7.21 10.86
N GLU A 220 18.07 7.21 9.83
CA GLU A 220 19.46 7.69 9.90
C GLU A 220 19.60 9.21 10.02
#